data_AF-A0A1V5KCC3-F1
#
_entry.id   AF-A0A1V5KCC3-F1
#
_cell.length_a   1.000
_cell.length_b   1.000
_cell.length_c   1.000
_cell.angle_alpha   90.00
_cell.angle_beta   90.00
_cell.angle_gamma   90.00
#
_symmetry.space_group_name_H-M   'P 1'
#
loop_
_entity.id
_entity.type
_entity.pdbx_description
1 polymer ?
#
loop_
_entity_poly.entity_id
_entity_poly.type
_entity_poly.pdbx_seq_one_letter_code
_entity_poly.pdbx_strand_id
1 'polypeptide(L)'
;MENKNEIQAENSAVLTEEEEALLREFEEERREKSPAPEPQKEEPSRQNGGSSKATEADVTELRRLIEEEMRAKIENELRSKIELELRVDMADRIRAEIEPDIRKQVEAEMRVKYEDIMKDVEKVEADVALREKEMRKKIEAELEARIRRDLEFERNKKQEEIIKKLEMIEGIEAKNARLQEEEIKKSLKEEMKKEIEEEREKKKAELLKKLENSQKSAMSEQLQKEKVRTDTRKQGAVVIAHSEKLVLLRLFEETQKVLMELMTAYMAAKKVETIFVKSIEKAEKKNPDVLKKATVDKDGKNRHDGSVEVARILSNVNALSGGEEKKTLMFFKALQDIFDERIIEAETGTDLETKDKIMSALLAKVDRVFAKSEFNRKMGNYFMEYIVPNTSMTSGENI
;
A
#
# COMPACT_ATOMS: atom_id res chain seq x y z
N MET A 1 24.18 -34.65 -32.83
CA MET A 1 24.48 -35.95 -33.45
C MET A 1 23.42 -36.93 -32.99
N GLU A 2 22.22 -36.84 -33.56
CA GLU A 2 21.11 -37.75 -33.26
C GLU A 2 20.14 -37.57 -34.42
N ASN A 3 20.29 -38.41 -35.45
CA ASN A 3 19.32 -38.65 -36.53
C ASN A 3 19.90 -39.72 -37.46
N LYS A 4 20.06 -40.93 -36.95
CA LYS A 4 20.52 -42.08 -37.74
C LYS A 4 19.86 -43.43 -37.40
N ASN A 5 18.74 -43.43 -36.69
CA ASN A 5 18.06 -44.68 -36.28
C ASN A 5 16.60 -44.82 -36.73
N GLU A 6 16.09 -43.99 -37.65
CA GLU A 6 14.68 -44.10 -38.11
C GLU A 6 14.51 -44.64 -39.54
N ILE A 7 15.57 -45.13 -40.19
CA ILE A 7 15.51 -45.64 -41.58
C ILE A 7 15.84 -47.15 -41.66
N GLN A 8 15.50 -47.93 -40.64
CA GLN A 8 15.65 -49.39 -40.66
C GLN A 8 14.44 -50.13 -40.04
N ALA A 9 13.21 -49.73 -40.38
CA ALA A 9 12.00 -50.42 -39.93
C ALA A 9 10.92 -50.59 -41.02
N GLU A 10 11.27 -50.58 -42.30
CA GLU A 10 10.30 -50.62 -43.41
C GLU A 10 10.52 -51.78 -44.39
N ASN A 11 10.93 -52.96 -43.91
CA ASN A 11 11.01 -54.15 -44.79
C ASN A 11 10.78 -55.49 -44.06
N SER A 12 9.78 -55.55 -43.18
CA SER A 12 9.18 -56.84 -42.80
C SER A 12 7.69 -56.78 -43.14
N ALA A 13 7.36 -57.28 -44.33
CA ALA A 13 5.99 -57.54 -44.73
C ALA A 13 5.41 -58.65 -43.83
N VAL A 14 4.86 -58.26 -42.69
CA VAL A 14 4.00 -59.09 -41.87
C VAL A 14 2.59 -58.66 -42.22
N LEU A 15 1.86 -59.54 -42.91
CA LEU A 15 0.44 -59.34 -43.20
C LEU A 15 -0.30 -59.14 -41.87
N THR A 16 -1.21 -58.18 -41.83
CA THR A 16 -2.09 -57.97 -40.69
C THR A 16 -3.05 -59.16 -40.52
N GLU A 17 -3.58 -59.40 -39.32
CA GLU A 17 -4.52 -60.53 -39.07
C GLU A 17 -5.74 -60.50 -40.00
N GLU A 18 -6.20 -59.32 -40.40
CA GLU A 18 -7.28 -59.15 -41.39
C GLU A 18 -6.85 -59.55 -42.80
N GLU A 19 -5.63 -59.22 -43.22
CA GLU A 19 -5.10 -59.61 -44.53
C GLU A 19 -4.82 -61.12 -44.61
N GLU A 20 -4.40 -61.74 -43.51
CA GLU A 20 -4.19 -63.20 -43.43
C GLU A 20 -5.52 -63.97 -43.38
N ALA A 21 -6.57 -63.39 -42.80
CA ALA A 21 -7.92 -63.93 -42.83
C ALA A 21 -8.52 -63.87 -44.25
N LEU A 22 -8.35 -62.74 -44.95
CA LEU A 22 -8.78 -62.59 -46.34
C LEU A 22 -8.03 -63.54 -47.29
N LEU A 23 -6.74 -63.81 -47.04
CA LEU A 23 -5.98 -64.77 -47.83
C LEU A 23 -6.51 -66.20 -47.66
N ARG A 24 -6.89 -66.59 -46.43
CA ARG A 24 -7.49 -67.90 -46.14
C ARG A 24 -8.85 -68.08 -46.82
N GLU A 25 -9.69 -67.04 -46.80
CA GLU A 25 -10.98 -67.04 -47.49
C GLU A 25 -10.79 -67.18 -49.02
N PHE A 26 -9.79 -66.50 -49.58
CA PHE A 26 -9.45 -66.58 -51.01
C PHE A 26 -8.88 -67.94 -51.42
N GLU A 27 -8.10 -68.59 -50.54
CA GLU A 27 -7.57 -69.94 -50.75
C GLU A 27 -8.66 -71.02 -50.63
N GLU A 28 -9.62 -70.88 -49.71
CA GLU A 28 -10.79 -71.76 -49.62
C GLU A 28 -11.69 -71.63 -50.86
N GLU A 29 -11.93 -70.41 -51.35
CA GLU A 29 -12.73 -70.19 -52.56
C GLU A 29 -12.07 -70.77 -53.82
N ARG A 30 -10.73 -70.73 -53.87
CA ARG A 30 -9.95 -71.42 -54.94
C ARG A 30 -9.99 -72.94 -54.82
N ARG A 31 -10.08 -73.47 -53.60
CA ARG A 31 -10.14 -74.91 -53.34
C ARG A 31 -11.52 -75.48 -53.67
N GLU A 32 -12.59 -74.71 -53.46
CA GLU A 32 -13.95 -75.07 -53.91
C GLU A 32 -14.13 -74.97 -55.43
N LYS A 33 -13.39 -74.09 -56.12
CA LYS A 33 -13.43 -73.94 -57.59
C LYS A 33 -12.48 -74.85 -58.37
N SER A 34 -11.74 -75.73 -57.71
CA SER A 34 -10.89 -76.72 -58.39
C SER A 34 -11.75 -77.91 -58.87
N PRO A 35 -11.68 -78.31 -60.16
CA PRO A 35 -12.49 -79.40 -60.66
C PRO A 35 -12.08 -80.74 -60.03
N ALA A 36 -13.05 -81.46 -59.48
CA ALA A 36 -12.90 -82.83 -59.02
C ALA A 36 -12.49 -83.77 -60.18
N PRO A 37 -11.74 -84.86 -59.91
CA PRO A 37 -11.19 -85.72 -60.96
C PRO A 37 -12.29 -86.49 -61.71
N GLU A 38 -12.15 -86.55 -63.04
CA GLU A 38 -13.07 -87.27 -63.94
C GLU A 38 -13.19 -88.77 -63.57
N PRO A 39 -14.41 -89.34 -63.60
CA PRO A 39 -14.59 -90.77 -63.37
C PRO A 39 -14.07 -91.58 -64.57
N GLN A 40 -13.21 -92.55 -64.25
CA GLN A 40 -12.70 -93.56 -65.18
C GLN A 40 -13.88 -94.30 -65.83
N LYS A 41 -14.03 -94.16 -67.15
CA LYS A 41 -14.94 -94.97 -67.96
C LYS A 41 -14.36 -96.36 -68.10
N GLU A 42 -15.12 -97.36 -67.65
CA GLU A 42 -14.88 -98.78 -67.88
C GLU A 42 -14.93 -99.10 -69.39
N GLU A 43 -13.87 -99.73 -69.91
CA GLU A 43 -13.89 -100.39 -71.22
C GLU A 43 -14.51 -101.80 -71.08
N PRO A 44 -15.47 -102.20 -71.93
CA PRO A 44 -15.92 -103.57 -72.00
C PRO A 44 -14.98 -104.44 -72.84
N SER A 45 -14.88 -105.69 -72.43
CA SER A 45 -14.01 -106.74 -72.95
C SER A 45 -14.40 -107.29 -74.33
N ARG A 46 -13.37 -107.68 -75.10
CA ARG A 46 -13.25 -108.81 -76.09
C ARG A 46 -14.30 -108.81 -77.24
N GLN A 47 -13.98 -109.04 -78.51
CA GLN A 47 -13.34 -110.24 -79.06
C GLN A 47 -13.17 -110.08 -80.60
N ASN A 48 -12.36 -110.96 -81.19
CA ASN A 48 -11.94 -111.04 -82.59
C ASN A 48 -13.05 -110.99 -83.67
N GLY A 49 -12.70 -110.35 -84.79
CA GLY A 49 -12.77 -110.94 -86.13
C GLY A 49 -14.08 -110.78 -86.91
N GLY A 50 -13.98 -110.21 -88.12
CA GLY A 50 -14.95 -110.49 -89.20
C GLY A 50 -15.43 -109.25 -89.96
N SER A 51 -14.91 -109.07 -91.16
CA SER A 51 -15.47 -108.22 -92.22
C SER A 51 -16.99 -108.37 -92.33
N SER A 52 -17.74 -107.27 -92.18
CA SER A 52 -19.11 -107.14 -92.68
C SER A 52 -19.41 -105.67 -92.98
N LYS A 53 -20.04 -105.44 -94.13
CA LYS A 53 -20.31 -104.14 -94.74
C LYS A 53 -21.16 -103.25 -93.81
N ALA A 54 -20.80 -101.97 -93.71
CA ALA A 54 -21.57 -100.95 -92.98
C ALA A 54 -23.04 -100.94 -93.44
N THR A 55 -23.97 -100.86 -92.48
CA THR A 55 -25.41 -100.76 -92.77
C THR A 55 -25.84 -99.30 -92.88
N GLU A 56 -26.96 -99.04 -93.57
CA GLU A 56 -27.50 -97.69 -93.77
C GLU A 56 -27.85 -96.96 -92.45
N ALA A 57 -28.17 -97.72 -91.40
CA ALA A 57 -28.39 -97.21 -90.05
C ALA A 57 -27.09 -96.66 -89.41
N ASP A 58 -25.96 -97.33 -89.58
CA ASP A 58 -24.66 -96.89 -89.07
C ASP A 58 -24.21 -95.57 -89.71
N VAL A 59 -24.48 -95.41 -91.01
CA VAL A 59 -24.21 -94.18 -91.75
C VAL A 59 -25.10 -93.03 -91.27
N THR A 60 -26.34 -93.32 -90.87
CA THR A 60 -27.28 -92.31 -90.36
C THR A 60 -26.90 -91.86 -88.95
N GLU A 61 -26.52 -92.78 -88.08
CA GLU A 61 -26.02 -92.49 -86.72
C GLU A 61 -24.73 -91.67 -86.77
N LEU A 62 -23.78 -92.05 -87.65
CA LEU A 62 -22.55 -91.30 -87.87
C LEU A 62 -22.82 -89.87 -88.38
N ARG A 63 -23.77 -89.70 -89.31
CA ARG A 63 -24.18 -88.36 -89.77
C ARG A 63 -24.74 -87.50 -88.64
N ARG A 64 -25.61 -88.07 -87.78
CA ARG A 64 -26.18 -87.37 -86.63
C ARG A 64 -25.11 -86.95 -85.63
N LEU A 65 -24.18 -87.85 -85.29
CA LEU A 65 -23.07 -87.56 -84.38
C LEU A 65 -22.14 -86.49 -84.95
N ILE A 66 -21.80 -86.56 -86.24
CA ILE A 66 -21.00 -85.55 -86.92
C ILE A 66 -21.74 -84.20 -86.92
N GLU A 67 -23.05 -84.18 -87.18
CA GLU A 67 -23.84 -82.95 -87.18
C GLU A 67 -23.94 -82.32 -85.78
N GLU A 68 -24.17 -83.12 -84.74
CA GLU A 68 -24.17 -82.65 -83.34
C GLU A 68 -22.80 -82.14 -82.90
N GLU A 69 -21.72 -82.85 -83.23
CA GLU A 69 -20.35 -82.44 -82.90
C GLU A 69 -19.97 -81.16 -83.65
N MET A 70 -20.28 -81.07 -84.95
CA MET A 70 -20.04 -79.86 -85.74
C MET A 70 -20.86 -78.68 -85.22
N ARG A 71 -22.14 -78.89 -84.88
CA ARG A 71 -23.00 -77.85 -84.33
C ARG A 71 -22.50 -77.37 -82.97
N ALA A 72 -22.17 -78.28 -82.06
CA ALA A 72 -21.62 -77.94 -80.74
C ALA A 72 -20.29 -77.18 -80.86
N LYS A 73 -19.43 -77.59 -81.80
CA LYS A 73 -18.15 -76.93 -82.04
C LYS A 73 -18.34 -75.51 -82.59
N ILE A 74 -19.19 -75.35 -83.61
CA ILE A 74 -19.51 -74.04 -84.18
C ILE A 74 -20.17 -73.12 -83.15
N GLU A 75 -21.12 -73.63 -82.38
CA GLU A 75 -21.81 -72.86 -81.34
C GLU A 75 -20.84 -72.41 -80.25
N ASN A 76 -19.96 -73.31 -79.77
CA ASN A 76 -18.99 -72.98 -78.74
C ASN A 76 -17.92 -71.99 -79.24
N GLU A 77 -17.42 -72.17 -80.46
CA GLU A 77 -16.45 -71.25 -81.07
C GLU A 77 -17.05 -69.86 -81.31
N LEU A 78 -18.27 -69.78 -81.86
CA LEU A 78 -18.96 -68.50 -82.08
C LEU A 78 -19.31 -67.81 -80.76
N ARG A 79 -19.84 -68.55 -79.78
CA ARG A 79 -20.18 -68.02 -78.47
C ARG A 79 -18.93 -67.49 -77.76
N SER A 80 -17.85 -68.27 -77.75
CA SER A 80 -16.57 -67.87 -77.13
C SER A 80 -15.99 -66.63 -77.81
N LYS A 81 -16.03 -66.57 -79.14
CA LYS A 81 -15.50 -65.42 -79.89
C LYS A 81 -16.32 -64.15 -79.66
N ILE A 82 -17.66 -64.25 -79.72
CA ILE A 82 -18.56 -63.13 -79.47
C ILE A 82 -18.42 -62.64 -78.03
N GLU A 83 -18.35 -63.54 -77.05
CA GLU A 83 -18.19 -63.19 -75.65
C GLU A 83 -16.84 -62.49 -75.39
N LEU A 84 -15.76 -62.97 -76.01
CA LEU A 84 -14.45 -62.33 -75.91
C LEU A 84 -14.43 -60.95 -76.56
N GLU A 85 -14.93 -60.83 -77.80
CA GLU A 85 -14.96 -59.55 -78.53
C GLU A 85 -15.83 -58.51 -77.80
N LEU A 86 -17.02 -58.89 -77.33
CA LEU A 86 -17.89 -58.00 -76.55
C LEU A 86 -17.23 -57.58 -75.24
N ARG A 87 -16.60 -58.52 -74.52
CA ARG A 87 -15.94 -58.20 -73.26
C ARG A 87 -14.77 -57.25 -73.45
N VAL A 88 -13.97 -57.44 -74.49
CA VAL A 88 -12.83 -56.56 -74.82
C VAL A 88 -13.33 -55.19 -75.28
N ASP A 89 -14.25 -55.12 -76.24
CA ASP A 89 -14.78 -53.84 -76.75
C ASP A 89 -15.49 -53.04 -75.65
N MET A 90 -16.29 -53.69 -74.81
CA MET A 90 -16.93 -53.02 -73.67
C MET A 90 -15.91 -52.54 -72.64
N ALA A 91 -14.89 -53.36 -72.31
CA ALA A 91 -13.84 -52.94 -71.38
C ALA A 91 -13.04 -51.76 -71.91
N ASP A 92 -12.70 -51.77 -73.22
CA ASP A 92 -11.96 -50.70 -73.86
C ASP A 92 -12.80 -49.41 -73.94
N ARG A 93 -14.10 -49.49 -74.24
CA ARG A 93 -15.01 -48.31 -74.19
C ARG A 93 -15.17 -47.76 -72.79
N ILE A 94 -15.35 -48.61 -71.77
CA ILE A 94 -15.42 -48.15 -70.38
C ILE A 94 -14.13 -47.42 -70.01
N ARG A 95 -12.97 -47.96 -70.37
CA ARG A 95 -11.67 -47.34 -70.10
C ARG A 95 -11.43 -46.07 -70.89
N ALA A 96 -11.84 -46.02 -72.15
CA ALA A 96 -11.58 -44.89 -73.04
C ALA A 96 -12.54 -43.71 -72.81
N GLU A 97 -13.81 -43.99 -72.48
CA GLU A 97 -14.86 -42.97 -72.42
C GLU A 97 -15.30 -42.67 -70.98
N ILE A 98 -15.48 -43.70 -70.15
CA ILE A 98 -16.10 -43.54 -68.83
C ILE A 98 -15.06 -43.23 -67.74
N GLU A 99 -13.96 -44.00 -67.68
CA GLU A 99 -12.91 -43.80 -66.67
C GLU A 99 -12.34 -42.36 -66.65
N PRO A 100 -12.04 -41.70 -67.80
CA PRO A 100 -11.48 -40.35 -67.79
C PRO A 100 -12.45 -39.32 -67.23
N ASP A 101 -13.75 -39.48 -67.48
CA ASP A 101 -14.77 -38.55 -67.00
C ASP A 101 -15.03 -38.72 -65.51
N ILE A 102 -15.09 -39.97 -65.02
CA ILE A 102 -15.15 -40.24 -63.57
C ILE A 102 -13.90 -39.69 -62.88
N ARG A 103 -12.70 -39.92 -63.45
CA ARG A 103 -11.44 -39.39 -62.90
C ARG A 103 -11.46 -37.87 -62.83
N LYS A 104 -11.85 -37.18 -63.91
CA LYS A 104 -11.95 -35.71 -63.93
C LYS A 104 -12.95 -35.19 -62.90
N GLN A 105 -14.10 -35.84 -62.76
CA GLN A 105 -15.11 -35.42 -61.79
C GLN A 105 -14.59 -35.57 -60.36
N VAL A 106 -14.00 -36.73 -60.02
CA VAL A 106 -13.41 -36.98 -58.71
C VAL A 106 -12.28 -35.99 -58.41
N GLU A 107 -11.37 -35.76 -59.37
CA GLU A 107 -10.28 -34.79 -59.22
C GLU A 107 -10.81 -33.36 -59.01
N ALA A 108 -11.85 -32.95 -59.74
CA ALA A 108 -12.47 -31.63 -59.58
C ALA A 108 -13.15 -31.47 -58.22
N GLU A 109 -13.94 -32.45 -57.78
CA GLU A 109 -14.61 -32.44 -56.47
C GLU A 109 -13.60 -32.44 -55.32
N MET A 110 -12.54 -33.25 -55.43
CA MET A 110 -11.46 -33.28 -54.44
C MET A 110 -10.73 -31.94 -54.40
N ARG A 111 -10.45 -31.33 -55.56
CA ARG A 111 -9.79 -30.01 -55.62
C ARG A 111 -10.60 -28.93 -54.91
N VAL A 112 -11.91 -28.87 -55.14
CA VAL A 112 -12.79 -27.90 -54.44
C VAL A 112 -12.79 -28.17 -52.94
N LYS A 113 -12.94 -29.42 -52.50
CA LYS A 113 -12.89 -29.77 -51.07
C LYS A 113 -11.56 -29.39 -50.42
N TYR A 114 -10.44 -29.65 -51.09
CA TYR A 114 -9.12 -29.26 -50.61
C TYR A 114 -8.97 -27.74 -50.53
N GLU A 115 -9.40 -26.99 -51.55
CA GLU A 115 -9.36 -25.52 -51.53
C GLU A 115 -10.19 -24.93 -50.38
N ASP A 116 -11.38 -25.48 -50.12
CA ASP A 116 -12.23 -25.02 -49.02
C ASP A 116 -11.63 -25.36 -47.65
N ILE A 117 -11.10 -26.58 -47.47
CA ILE A 117 -10.38 -26.96 -46.25
C ILE A 117 -9.17 -26.04 -46.03
N MET A 118 -8.39 -25.75 -47.07
CA MET A 118 -7.22 -24.87 -46.96
C MET A 118 -7.60 -23.45 -46.57
N LYS A 119 -8.70 -22.90 -47.12
CA LYS A 119 -9.21 -21.58 -46.71
C LYS A 119 -9.64 -21.56 -45.24
N ASP A 120 -10.27 -22.63 -44.76
CA ASP A 120 -10.70 -22.70 -43.37
C ASP A 120 -9.52 -22.89 -42.42
N VAL A 121 -8.50 -23.66 -42.81
CA VAL A 121 -7.22 -23.74 -42.09
C VAL A 121 -6.55 -22.37 -42.00
N GLU A 122 -6.46 -21.62 -43.10
CA GLU A 122 -5.87 -20.28 -43.11
C GLU A 122 -6.61 -19.30 -42.19
N LYS A 123 -7.96 -19.35 -42.16
CA LYS A 123 -8.76 -18.54 -41.20
C LYS A 123 -8.46 -18.91 -39.76
N VAL A 124 -8.42 -20.21 -39.44
CA VAL A 124 -8.13 -20.69 -38.08
C VAL A 124 -6.73 -20.27 -37.65
N GLU A 125 -5.73 -20.37 -38.53
CA GLU A 125 -4.37 -19.90 -38.26
C GLU A 125 -4.33 -18.39 -38.00
N ALA A 126 -5.04 -17.59 -38.79
CA ALA A 126 -5.15 -16.16 -38.59
C ALA A 126 -5.81 -15.80 -37.23
N ASP A 127 -6.89 -16.49 -36.86
CA ASP A 127 -7.59 -16.29 -35.58
C ASP A 127 -6.71 -16.70 -34.39
N VAL A 128 -5.96 -17.80 -34.50
CA VAL A 128 -4.99 -18.23 -33.49
C VAL A 128 -3.89 -17.18 -33.34
N ALA A 129 -3.31 -16.69 -34.45
CA ALA A 129 -2.29 -15.65 -34.41
C ALA A 129 -2.78 -14.35 -33.76
N LEU A 130 -4.03 -13.95 -34.05
CA LEU A 130 -4.65 -12.78 -33.41
C LEU A 130 -4.82 -13.00 -31.90
N ARG A 131 -5.34 -14.17 -31.49
CA ARG A 131 -5.54 -14.51 -30.08
C ARG A 131 -4.22 -14.59 -29.31
N GLU A 132 -3.17 -15.13 -29.91
CA GLU A 132 -1.83 -15.13 -29.33
C GLU A 132 -1.29 -13.72 -29.13
N LYS A 133 -1.44 -12.84 -30.12
CA LYS A 133 -1.03 -11.44 -30.03
C LYS A 133 -1.77 -10.71 -28.92
N GLU A 134 -3.06 -10.95 -28.76
CA GLU A 134 -3.85 -10.39 -27.66
C GLU A 134 -3.43 -10.92 -26.29
N MET A 135 -3.20 -12.24 -26.16
CA MET A 135 -2.69 -12.83 -24.92
C MET A 135 -1.32 -12.27 -24.56
N ARG A 136 -0.40 -12.12 -25.52
CA ARG A 136 0.91 -11.49 -25.29
C ARG A 136 0.76 -10.06 -24.76
N LYS A 137 -0.10 -9.25 -25.37
CA LYS A 137 -0.37 -7.88 -24.87
C LYS A 137 -0.95 -7.86 -23.46
N LYS A 138 -1.86 -8.79 -23.15
CA LYS A 138 -2.44 -8.90 -21.79
C LYS A 138 -1.38 -9.26 -20.75
N ILE A 139 -0.55 -10.26 -21.06
CA ILE A 139 0.56 -10.70 -20.19
C ILE A 139 1.56 -9.56 -19.99
N GLU A 140 1.94 -8.86 -21.06
CA GLU A 140 2.85 -7.72 -21.00
C GLU A 140 2.30 -6.59 -20.11
N ALA A 141 1.03 -6.20 -20.32
CA ALA A 141 0.38 -5.19 -19.50
C ALA A 141 0.28 -5.59 -18.02
N GLU A 142 -0.02 -6.86 -17.74
CA GLU A 142 -0.10 -7.37 -16.37
C GLU A 142 1.27 -7.42 -15.68
N LEU A 143 2.32 -7.85 -16.40
CA LEU A 143 3.70 -7.84 -15.92
C LEU A 143 4.19 -6.41 -15.65
N GLU A 144 3.94 -5.47 -16.56
CA GLU A 144 4.28 -4.06 -16.35
C GLU A 144 3.57 -3.48 -15.14
N ALA A 145 2.27 -3.73 -14.98
CA ALA A 145 1.50 -3.26 -13.84
C ALA A 145 2.02 -3.84 -12.52
N ARG A 146 2.38 -5.12 -12.50
CA ARG A 146 2.96 -5.78 -11.34
C ARG A 146 4.33 -5.20 -10.99
N ILE A 147 5.23 -5.08 -11.96
CA ILE A 147 6.56 -4.50 -11.76
C ILE A 147 6.47 -3.07 -11.23
N ARG A 148 5.57 -2.24 -11.80
CA ARG A 148 5.35 -0.87 -11.30
C ARG A 148 4.91 -0.87 -9.84
N ARG A 149 3.95 -1.72 -9.47
CA ARG A 149 3.45 -1.84 -8.10
C ARG A 149 4.57 -2.26 -7.13
N ASP A 150 5.37 -3.24 -7.50
CA ASP A 150 6.47 -3.75 -6.67
C ASP A 150 7.57 -2.68 -6.49
N LEU A 151 7.90 -1.94 -7.57
CA LEU A 151 8.85 -0.83 -7.51
C LEU A 151 8.34 0.34 -6.66
N GLU A 152 7.05 0.68 -6.77
CA GLU A 152 6.42 1.71 -5.94
C GLU A 152 6.41 1.31 -4.46
N PHE A 153 6.09 0.05 -4.16
CA PHE A 153 6.13 -0.49 -2.81
C PHE A 153 7.54 -0.41 -2.20
N GLU A 154 8.55 -0.87 -2.92
CA GLU A 154 9.95 -0.82 -2.47
C GLU A 154 10.46 0.62 -2.32
N ARG A 155 10.08 1.51 -3.25
CA ARG A 155 10.40 2.94 -3.13
C ARG A 155 9.77 3.54 -1.88
N ASN A 156 8.48 3.31 -1.65
CA ASN A 156 7.76 3.86 -0.50
C ASN A 156 8.34 3.34 0.82
N LYS A 157 8.65 2.05 0.88
CA LYS A 157 9.32 1.44 2.04
C LYS A 157 10.68 2.09 2.32
N LYS A 158 11.51 2.28 1.29
CA LYS A 158 12.81 2.98 1.44
C LYS A 158 12.64 4.44 1.86
N GLN A 159 11.63 5.13 1.32
CA GLN A 159 11.33 6.50 1.72
C GLN A 159 10.91 6.57 3.19
N GLU A 160 10.08 5.65 3.66
CA GLU A 160 9.68 5.56 5.07
C GLU A 160 10.88 5.26 5.99
N GLU A 161 11.76 4.35 5.61
CA GLU A 161 13.00 4.07 6.35
C GLU A 161 13.94 5.30 6.42
N ILE A 162 14.05 6.06 5.34
CA ILE A 162 14.83 7.31 5.32
C ILE A 162 14.21 8.34 6.27
N ILE A 163 12.89 8.53 6.22
CA ILE A 163 12.18 9.46 7.11
C ILE A 163 12.43 9.08 8.57
N LYS A 164 12.27 7.81 8.95
CA LYS A 164 12.54 7.34 10.32
C LYS A 164 13.98 7.60 10.76
N LYS A 165 14.96 7.44 9.85
CA LYS A 165 16.36 7.75 10.14
C LYS A 165 16.59 9.26 10.33
N LEU A 166 15.94 10.10 9.54
CA LEU A 166 16.02 11.55 9.67
C LEU A 166 15.40 12.03 10.99
N GLU A 167 14.22 11.53 11.36
CA GLU A 167 13.58 11.84 12.64
C GLU A 167 14.47 11.44 13.83
N MET A 168 15.16 10.31 13.74
CA MET A 168 16.12 9.89 14.75
C MET A 168 17.32 10.83 14.85
N ILE A 169 17.87 11.28 13.71
CA ILE A 169 18.98 12.24 13.66
C ILE A 169 18.54 13.58 14.25
N GLU A 170 17.40 14.12 13.83
CA GLU A 170 16.85 15.38 14.39
C GLU A 170 16.63 15.27 15.90
N GLY A 171 16.15 14.12 16.38
CA GLY A 171 16.01 13.86 17.82
C GLY A 171 17.36 13.87 18.57
N ILE A 172 18.40 13.29 17.98
CA ILE A 172 19.76 13.31 18.54
C ILE A 172 20.33 14.74 18.52
N GLU A 173 20.17 15.48 17.43
CA GLU A 173 20.63 16.86 17.30
C GLU A 173 19.94 17.78 18.31
N ALA A 174 18.62 17.65 18.48
CA ALA A 174 17.87 18.40 19.48
C ALA A 174 18.34 18.09 20.91
N LYS A 175 18.65 16.82 21.20
CA LYS A 175 19.20 16.42 22.51
C LYS A 175 20.59 17.00 22.73
N ASN A 176 21.46 16.96 21.71
CA ASN A 176 22.80 17.55 21.77
C ASN A 176 22.74 19.07 21.96
N ALA A 177 21.85 19.76 21.26
CA ALA A 177 21.65 21.20 21.42
C ALA A 177 21.22 21.57 22.85
N ARG A 178 20.30 20.80 23.46
CA ARG A 178 19.90 20.99 24.86
C ARG A 178 21.06 20.77 25.84
N LEU A 179 21.88 19.75 25.61
CA LEU A 179 23.06 19.49 26.44
C LEU A 179 24.08 20.63 26.34
N GLN A 180 24.32 21.15 25.13
CA GLN A 180 25.18 22.31 24.92
C GLN A 180 24.62 23.57 25.61
N GLU A 181 23.31 23.80 25.52
CA GLU A 181 22.66 24.94 26.19
C GLU A 181 22.79 24.86 27.72
N GLU A 182 22.55 23.69 28.31
CA GLU A 182 22.75 23.42 29.74
C GLU A 182 24.20 23.67 30.16
N GLU A 183 25.17 23.20 29.37
CA GLU A 183 26.61 23.38 29.63
C GLU A 183 27.02 24.86 29.57
N ILE A 184 26.56 25.60 28.55
CA ILE A 184 26.77 27.05 28.42
C ILE A 184 26.12 27.81 29.59
N LYS A 185 24.90 27.43 29.98
CA LYS A 185 24.20 28.08 31.10
C LYS A 185 24.92 27.82 32.43
N LYS A 186 25.50 26.64 32.60
CA LYS A 186 26.30 26.29 33.78
C LYS A 186 27.60 27.09 33.81
N SER A 187 28.35 27.14 32.71
CA SER A 187 29.59 27.91 32.63
C SER A 187 29.36 29.41 32.85
N LEU A 188 28.32 29.99 32.23
CA LEU A 188 27.91 31.39 32.46
C LEU A 188 27.56 31.66 33.93
N LYS A 189 26.82 30.75 34.59
CA LYS A 189 26.51 30.89 36.03
C LYS A 189 27.76 30.83 36.90
N GLU A 190 28.71 29.95 36.59
CA GLU A 190 29.97 29.84 37.33
C GLU A 190 30.85 31.07 37.13
N GLU A 191 30.96 31.58 35.90
CA GLU A 191 31.71 32.79 35.56
C GLU A 191 31.09 34.03 36.21
N MET A 192 29.76 34.19 36.12
CA MET A 192 29.06 35.30 36.77
C MET A 192 29.16 35.24 38.30
N LYS A 193 29.18 34.05 38.90
CA LYS A 193 29.47 33.89 40.33
C LYS A 193 30.89 34.31 40.68
N LYS A 194 31.90 33.88 39.90
CA LYS A 194 33.30 34.31 40.09
C LYS A 194 33.43 35.81 39.97
N GLU A 195 32.84 36.43 38.95
CA GLU A 195 32.92 37.88 38.74
C GLU A 195 32.27 38.64 39.91
N ILE A 196 31.10 38.19 40.40
CA ILE A 196 30.46 38.76 41.58
C ILE A 196 31.33 38.58 42.84
N GLU A 197 31.95 37.42 43.03
CA GLU A 197 32.85 37.15 44.16
C GLU A 197 34.09 38.03 44.11
N GLU A 198 34.71 38.17 42.93
CA GLU A 198 35.85 39.08 42.69
C GLU A 198 35.47 40.55 42.88
N GLU A 199 34.29 40.98 42.41
CA GLU A 199 33.78 42.33 42.63
C GLU A 199 33.49 42.58 44.13
N ARG A 200 32.96 41.58 44.85
CA ARG A 200 32.76 41.62 46.30
C ARG A 200 34.08 41.72 47.05
N GLU A 201 35.08 40.92 46.71
CA GLU A 201 36.40 40.97 47.35
C GLU A 201 37.12 42.29 47.02
N LYS A 202 37.01 42.82 45.79
CA LYS A 202 37.48 44.17 45.44
C LYS A 202 36.78 45.24 46.29
N LYS A 203 35.44 45.20 46.40
CA LYS A 203 34.67 46.14 47.23
C LYS A 203 35.02 46.01 48.71
N LYS A 204 35.23 44.80 49.21
CA LYS A 204 35.64 44.51 50.59
C LYS A 204 37.06 45.03 50.87
N ALA A 205 38.00 44.84 49.95
CA ALA A 205 39.35 45.39 50.04
C ALA A 205 39.34 46.93 49.97
N GLU A 206 38.51 47.53 49.11
CA GLU A 206 38.33 48.98 49.05
C GLU A 206 37.71 49.53 50.35
N LEU A 207 36.73 48.82 50.92
CA LEU A 207 36.13 49.14 52.21
C LEU A 207 37.13 48.99 53.35
N LEU A 208 37.97 47.94 53.37
CA LEU A 208 39.05 47.76 54.34
C LEU A 208 40.07 48.89 54.25
N LYS A 209 40.46 49.29 53.04
CA LYS A 209 41.35 50.44 52.81
C LYS A 209 40.72 51.76 53.25
N LYS A 210 39.41 51.94 53.00
CA LYS A 210 38.63 53.07 53.54
C LYS A 210 38.49 53.01 55.06
N LEU A 211 38.38 51.83 55.66
CA LEU A 211 38.33 51.59 57.10
C LEU A 211 39.68 51.87 57.77
N GLU A 212 40.81 51.49 57.17
CA GLU A 212 42.15 51.83 57.67
C GLU A 212 42.40 53.34 57.57
N ASN A 213 42.00 53.97 56.46
CA ASN A 213 42.05 55.42 56.32
C ASN A 213 41.09 56.11 57.32
N SER A 214 39.92 55.52 57.54
CA SER A 214 38.93 55.99 58.51
C SER A 214 39.37 55.73 59.96
N GLN A 215 40.18 54.71 60.25
CA GLN A 215 40.78 54.45 61.56
C GLN A 215 41.90 55.43 61.86
N LYS A 216 42.70 55.81 60.85
CA LYS A 216 43.70 56.89 60.97
C LYS A 216 43.04 58.24 61.25
N SER A 217 41.84 58.49 60.73
CA SER A 217 41.05 59.68 61.06
C SER A 217 40.18 59.52 62.33
N ALA A 218 39.73 58.32 62.68
CA ALA A 218 38.90 58.05 63.87
C ALA A 218 39.69 57.99 65.18
N MET A 219 41.03 57.91 65.12
CA MET A 219 41.88 58.14 66.29
C MET A 219 41.92 59.62 66.71
N SER A 220 41.39 60.54 65.90
CA SER A 220 41.24 61.97 66.23
C SER A 220 39.82 62.41 66.61
N GLU A 221 38.81 61.55 66.49
CA GLU A 221 37.41 61.90 66.76
C GLU A 221 36.70 60.77 67.50
N GLN A 222 37.08 60.55 68.76
CA GLN A 222 36.42 59.61 69.65
C GLN A 222 35.98 60.31 70.94
N LEU A 223 34.97 61.19 70.79
CA LEU A 223 34.13 61.69 71.88
C LEU A 223 32.74 62.03 71.30
N GLN A 224 31.89 61.02 71.09
CA GLN A 224 30.46 61.00 71.48
C GLN A 224 29.64 59.91 70.74
N LYS A 225 29.07 59.02 71.57
CA LYS A 225 27.76 58.32 71.52
C LYS A 225 27.36 57.57 70.24
N GLU A 226 27.35 56.24 70.24
CA GLU A 226 26.35 55.26 70.76
C GLU A 226 25.12 54.97 69.85
N LYS A 227 25.10 53.73 69.33
CA LYS A 227 23.95 52.81 69.03
C LYS A 227 22.88 53.25 67.99
N VAL A 228 22.30 52.44 67.09
CA VAL A 228 22.25 50.98 66.81
C VAL A 228 21.51 50.79 65.46
N ARG A 229 22.00 49.83 64.62
CA ARG A 229 21.34 48.80 63.76
C ARG A 229 19.91 49.05 63.18
N THR A 230 19.44 48.55 62.01
CA THR A 230 19.83 47.55 60.99
C THR A 230 18.75 47.52 59.87
N ASP A 231 19.07 46.87 58.75
CA ASP A 231 18.20 46.11 57.80
C ASP A 231 17.11 46.79 56.93
N THR A 232 17.28 46.72 55.60
CA THR A 232 16.45 45.93 54.65
C THR A 232 16.83 46.23 53.19
N ARG A 233 17.20 45.19 52.42
CA ARG A 233 17.30 45.27 50.95
C ARG A 233 16.00 44.69 50.37
N LYS A 234 15.08 45.57 49.98
CA LYS A 234 13.75 45.24 49.45
C LYS A 234 13.81 44.75 48.00
N GLN A 235 12.89 43.82 47.69
CA GLN A 235 12.29 43.61 46.38
C GLN A 235 11.81 44.96 45.82
N GLY A 236 12.04 45.23 44.54
CA GLY A 236 11.56 46.45 43.88
C GLY A 236 10.04 46.41 43.74
N ALA A 237 9.36 47.48 44.12
CA ALA A 237 7.92 47.64 44.00
C ALA A 237 7.49 47.65 42.52
N VAL A 238 6.76 46.62 42.07
CA VAL A 238 6.20 46.57 40.71
C VAL A 238 4.82 47.22 40.70
N VAL A 239 4.67 48.26 39.89
CA VAL A 239 3.41 49.00 39.70
C VAL A 239 3.14 49.12 38.20
N ILE A 240 1.91 48.78 37.78
CA ILE A 240 1.50 48.87 36.37
C ILE A 240 0.27 49.77 36.18
N ALA A 241 0.26 50.50 35.06
CA ALA A 241 -0.82 51.40 34.68
C ALA A 241 -2.09 50.64 34.26
N HIS A 242 -3.23 51.34 34.20
CA HIS A 242 -4.50 50.76 33.77
C HIS A 242 -4.45 50.20 32.33
N SER A 243 -3.79 50.90 31.41
CA SER A 243 -3.58 50.45 30.04
C SER A 243 -2.73 49.16 29.98
N GLU A 244 -1.74 49.02 30.86
CA GLU A 244 -0.91 47.81 30.96
C GLU A 244 -1.71 46.62 31.49
N LYS A 245 -2.58 46.82 32.50
CA LYS A 245 -3.51 45.80 33.00
C LYS A 245 -4.45 45.29 31.88
N LEU A 246 -4.94 46.20 31.03
CA LEU A 246 -5.78 45.84 29.87
C LEU A 246 -5.01 44.97 28.85
N VAL A 247 -3.75 45.32 28.55
CA VAL A 247 -2.91 44.55 27.63
C VAL A 247 -2.65 43.15 28.20
N LEU A 248 -2.34 43.04 29.50
CA LEU A 248 -2.13 41.76 30.17
C LEU A 248 -3.38 40.88 30.19
N LEU A 249 -4.58 41.46 30.35
CA LEU A 249 -5.83 40.70 30.26
C LEU A 249 -6.13 40.19 28.85
N ARG A 250 -5.84 40.97 27.82
CA ARG A 250 -5.98 40.48 26.43
C ARG A 250 -5.01 39.33 26.14
N LEU A 251 -3.77 39.50 26.59
CA LEU A 251 -2.73 38.48 26.49
C LEU A 251 -3.08 37.21 27.27
N PHE A 252 -3.68 37.38 28.44
CA PHE A 252 -4.25 36.29 29.22
C PHE A 252 -5.30 35.53 28.40
N GLU A 253 -6.33 36.21 27.90
CA GLU A 253 -7.39 35.58 27.10
C GLU A 253 -6.87 34.88 25.84
N GLU A 254 -5.94 35.48 25.11
CA GLU A 254 -5.30 34.82 23.96
C GLU A 254 -4.53 33.57 24.37
N THR A 255 -3.78 33.63 25.48
CA THR A 255 -3.08 32.46 26.05
C THR A 255 -4.07 31.38 26.49
N GLN A 256 -5.21 31.77 27.05
CA GLN A 256 -6.26 30.84 27.48
C GLN A 256 -6.91 30.11 26.29
N LYS A 257 -7.12 30.79 25.15
CA LYS A 257 -7.58 30.14 23.91
C LYS A 257 -6.58 29.09 23.43
N VAL A 258 -5.28 29.42 23.47
CA VAL A 258 -4.22 28.46 23.11
C VAL A 258 -4.22 27.26 24.05
N LEU A 259 -4.34 27.48 25.37
CA LEU A 259 -4.43 26.39 26.34
C LEU A 259 -5.67 25.52 26.09
N MET A 260 -6.83 26.12 25.79
CA MET A 260 -8.06 25.38 25.46
C MET A 260 -7.89 24.50 24.22
N GLU A 261 -7.30 25.05 23.15
CA GLU A 261 -7.00 24.31 21.92
C GLU A 261 -6.07 23.11 22.22
N LEU A 262 -5.01 23.35 22.99
CA LEU A 262 -4.06 22.30 23.38
C LEU A 262 -4.73 21.21 24.23
N MET A 263 -5.57 21.59 25.20
CA MET A 263 -6.30 20.62 26.01
C MET A 263 -7.31 19.81 25.19
N THR A 264 -7.98 20.44 24.21
CA THR A 264 -8.96 19.77 23.34
C THR A 264 -8.33 18.69 22.46
N ALA A 265 -7.01 18.74 22.23
CA ALA A 265 -6.29 17.66 21.56
C ALA A 265 -6.20 16.37 22.39
N TYR A 266 -6.38 16.44 23.72
CA TYR A 266 -6.23 15.31 24.63
C TYR A 266 -7.53 14.92 25.35
N MET A 267 -8.57 15.75 25.27
CA MET A 267 -9.87 15.47 25.90
C MET A 267 -11.01 16.12 25.14
N ALA A 268 -12.23 15.60 25.33
CA ALA A 268 -13.43 16.11 24.67
C ALA A 268 -13.65 17.61 24.98
N ALA A 269 -14.01 18.41 23.97
CA ALA A 269 -14.20 19.87 24.10
C ALA A 269 -15.13 20.26 25.27
N LYS A 270 -16.26 19.56 25.44
CA LYS A 270 -17.19 19.79 26.56
C LYS A 270 -16.55 19.58 27.95
N LYS A 271 -15.58 18.67 28.06
CA LYS A 271 -14.80 18.45 29.28
C LYS A 271 -13.84 19.61 29.52
N VAL A 272 -13.18 20.10 28.47
CA VAL A 272 -12.30 21.29 28.55
C VAL A 272 -13.08 22.53 28.98
N GLU A 273 -14.24 22.79 28.37
CA GLU A 273 -15.13 23.89 28.76
C GLU A 273 -15.52 23.79 30.24
N THR A 274 -15.87 22.58 30.70
CA THR A 274 -16.19 22.33 32.11
C THR A 274 -15.01 22.65 33.03
N ILE A 275 -13.78 22.27 32.64
CA ILE A 275 -12.56 22.60 33.39
C ILE A 275 -12.35 24.11 33.44
N PHE A 276 -12.51 24.80 32.30
CA PHE A 276 -12.31 26.24 32.20
C PHE A 276 -13.32 27.03 33.06
N VAL A 277 -14.59 26.61 33.10
CA VAL A 277 -15.60 27.21 33.98
C VAL A 277 -15.27 26.93 35.45
N LYS A 278 -15.04 25.67 35.84
CA LYS A 278 -14.74 25.28 37.23
C LYS A 278 -13.48 25.94 37.78
N SER A 279 -12.44 26.07 36.94
CA SER A 279 -11.19 26.70 37.35
C SER A 279 -11.37 28.17 37.74
N ILE A 280 -12.22 28.92 37.02
CA ILE A 280 -12.53 30.30 37.40
C ILE A 280 -13.34 30.33 38.69
N GLU A 281 -14.32 29.44 38.87
CA GLU A 281 -15.09 29.37 40.13
C GLU A 281 -14.19 29.09 41.34
N LYS A 282 -13.16 28.25 41.18
CA LYS A 282 -12.17 27.99 42.22
C LYS A 282 -11.23 29.17 42.45
N ALA A 283 -10.75 29.81 41.38
CA ALA A 283 -9.92 31.00 41.48
C ALA A 283 -10.68 32.19 42.09
N GLU A 284 -11.97 32.34 41.82
CA GLU A 284 -12.84 33.37 42.42
C GLU A 284 -12.97 33.20 43.93
N LYS A 285 -13.02 31.96 44.43
CA LYS A 285 -12.99 31.70 45.89
C LYS A 285 -11.68 32.13 46.53
N LYS A 286 -10.56 32.02 45.81
CA LYS A 286 -9.22 32.45 46.27
C LYS A 286 -9.04 33.96 46.18
N ASN A 287 -9.58 34.60 45.14
CA ASN A 287 -9.42 36.02 44.85
C ASN A 287 -10.78 36.72 44.65
N PRO A 288 -11.66 36.72 45.66
CA PRO A 288 -13.02 37.22 45.50
C PRO A 288 -13.04 38.71 45.14
N ASP A 289 -12.12 39.50 45.68
CA ASP A 289 -12.11 40.95 45.43
C ASP A 289 -11.73 41.32 43.99
N VAL A 290 -11.04 40.43 43.25
CA VAL A 290 -10.61 40.66 41.87
C VAL A 290 -11.52 39.96 40.87
N LEU A 291 -11.90 38.70 41.15
CA LEU A 291 -12.60 37.84 40.20
C LEU A 291 -14.11 37.78 40.40
N LYS A 292 -14.67 38.51 41.36
CA LYS A 292 -16.12 38.54 41.59
C LYS A 292 -16.88 38.83 40.30
N LYS A 293 -17.76 37.88 39.91
CA LYS A 293 -18.57 37.95 38.68
C LYS A 293 -17.74 38.07 37.40
N ALA A 294 -16.48 37.63 37.39
CA ALA A 294 -15.64 37.67 36.19
C ALA A 294 -16.16 36.78 35.06
N THR A 295 -16.99 35.77 35.36
CA THR A 295 -17.65 34.91 34.37
C THR A 295 -18.98 35.45 33.86
N VAL A 296 -19.40 36.65 34.27
CA VAL A 296 -20.68 37.23 33.89
C VAL A 296 -20.46 38.30 32.83
N ASP A 297 -21.13 38.17 31.69
CA ASP A 297 -21.07 39.14 30.60
C ASP A 297 -21.79 40.46 30.93
N LYS A 298 -21.81 41.38 29.96
CA LYS A 298 -22.45 42.70 30.11
C LYS A 298 -23.97 42.63 30.31
N ASP A 299 -24.60 41.54 29.84
CA ASP A 299 -26.04 41.32 29.93
C ASP A 299 -26.43 40.55 31.21
N GLY A 300 -25.45 40.19 32.05
CA GLY A 300 -25.69 39.47 33.30
C GLY A 300 -25.76 37.94 33.12
N LYS A 301 -25.37 37.41 31.96
CA LYS A 301 -25.38 35.97 31.69
C LYS A 301 -24.01 35.35 31.96
N ASN A 302 -24.01 34.09 32.39
CA ASN A 302 -22.79 33.34 32.62
C ASN A 302 -22.15 32.95 31.28
N ARG A 303 -20.84 33.17 31.18
CA ARG A 303 -19.99 32.77 30.07
C ARG A 303 -19.67 31.27 30.22
N HIS A 304 -20.13 30.47 29.28
CA HIS A 304 -19.97 29.00 29.32
C HIS A 304 -18.66 28.52 28.68
N ASP A 305 -17.96 29.40 27.97
CA ASP A 305 -16.65 29.14 27.37
C ASP A 305 -15.50 29.27 28.38
N GLY A 306 -15.81 29.64 29.64
CA GLY A 306 -14.81 29.90 30.67
C GLY A 306 -13.81 30.99 30.30
N SER A 307 -14.21 31.98 29.49
CA SER A 307 -13.49 33.25 29.36
C SER A 307 -13.85 34.21 30.50
N VAL A 308 -12.99 35.19 30.78
CA VAL A 308 -13.30 36.25 31.77
C VAL A 308 -13.71 37.56 31.11
N GLU A 309 -14.65 38.27 31.74
CA GLU A 309 -15.07 39.60 31.35
C GLU A 309 -14.02 40.65 31.80
N VAL A 310 -13.18 41.05 30.86
CA VAL A 310 -12.07 42.00 31.05
C VAL A 310 -12.50 43.28 31.77
N ALA A 311 -13.65 43.86 31.39
CA ALA A 311 -14.14 45.09 32.00
C ALA A 311 -14.49 44.91 33.48
N ARG A 312 -15.01 43.74 33.85
CA ARG A 312 -15.35 43.41 35.24
C ARG A 312 -14.09 43.32 36.10
N ILE A 313 -13.07 42.59 35.65
CA ILE A 313 -11.81 42.44 36.38
C ILE A 313 -11.15 43.81 36.59
N LEU A 314 -11.06 44.63 35.54
CA LEU A 314 -10.47 45.97 35.66
C LEU A 314 -11.22 46.87 36.66
N SER A 315 -12.55 46.83 36.63
CA SER A 315 -13.38 47.56 37.59
C SER A 315 -13.13 47.09 39.02
N ASN A 316 -13.05 45.78 39.23
CA ASN A 316 -12.81 45.18 40.54
C ASN A 316 -11.42 45.58 41.09
N VAL A 317 -10.38 45.47 40.27
CA VAL A 317 -8.99 45.86 40.65
C VAL A 317 -8.91 47.34 41.01
N ASN A 318 -9.55 48.22 40.25
CA ASN A 318 -9.55 49.65 40.52
C ASN A 318 -10.24 49.99 41.85
N ALA A 319 -11.29 49.23 42.21
CA ALA A 319 -12.05 49.39 43.44
C ALA A 319 -11.36 48.84 44.70
N LEU A 320 -10.24 48.11 44.56
CA LEU A 320 -9.48 47.60 45.70
C LEU A 320 -8.95 48.74 46.59
N SER A 321 -8.95 48.51 47.90
CA SER A 321 -8.31 49.40 48.87
C SER A 321 -6.79 49.13 48.97
N GLY A 322 -5.98 50.19 49.00
CA GLY A 322 -4.52 50.11 49.19
C GLY A 322 -3.72 50.81 48.10
N GLY A 323 -2.39 50.80 48.24
CA GLY A 323 -1.48 51.35 47.23
C GLY A 323 -1.48 50.55 45.93
N GLU A 324 -1.13 51.20 44.81
CA GLU A 324 -1.15 50.58 43.48
C GLU A 324 -0.25 49.35 43.35
N GLU A 325 0.82 49.26 44.13
CA GLU A 325 1.67 48.08 44.24
C GLU A 325 0.87 46.86 44.75
N LYS A 326 0.15 47.02 45.86
CA LYS A 326 -0.71 45.96 46.41
C LYS A 326 -1.77 45.53 45.40
N LYS A 327 -2.42 46.50 44.73
CA LYS A 327 -3.43 46.20 43.71
C LYS A 327 -2.84 45.43 42.52
N THR A 328 -1.62 45.80 42.10
CA THR A 328 -0.89 45.13 41.02
C THR A 328 -0.60 43.67 41.38
N LEU A 329 -0.11 43.41 42.60
CA LEU A 329 0.15 42.05 43.07
C LEU A 329 -1.12 41.21 43.17
N MET A 330 -2.23 41.78 43.67
CA MET A 330 -3.52 41.07 43.72
C MET A 330 -4.07 40.77 42.32
N PHE A 331 -3.91 41.69 41.37
CA PHE A 331 -4.28 41.48 39.97
C PHE A 331 -3.49 40.33 39.35
N PHE A 332 -2.16 40.32 39.51
CA PHE A 332 -1.33 39.22 39.02
C PHE A 332 -1.71 37.89 39.65
N LYS A 333 -1.87 37.86 40.97
CA LYS A 333 -2.20 36.63 41.69
C LYS A 333 -3.55 36.05 41.26
N ALA A 334 -4.55 36.89 41.02
CA ALA A 334 -5.85 36.45 40.52
C ALA A 334 -5.77 35.77 39.15
N LEU A 335 -4.98 36.32 38.22
CA LEU A 335 -4.80 35.71 36.90
C LEU A 335 -3.97 34.42 36.97
N GLN A 336 -2.92 34.42 37.79
CA GLN A 336 -2.12 33.23 38.06
C GLN A 336 -2.97 32.10 38.64
N ASP A 337 -3.83 32.38 39.62
CA ASP A 337 -4.67 31.35 40.24
C ASP A 337 -5.70 30.76 39.26
N ILE A 338 -6.21 31.51 38.28
CA ILE A 338 -7.03 30.92 37.22
C ILE A 338 -6.20 29.91 36.41
N PHE A 339 -4.98 30.28 36.07
CA PHE A 339 -4.08 29.42 35.30
C PHE A 339 -3.73 28.16 36.09
N ASP A 340 -3.32 28.30 37.35
CA ASP A 340 -3.01 27.19 38.26
C ASP A 340 -4.19 26.22 38.37
N GLU A 341 -5.40 26.72 38.61
CA GLU A 341 -6.60 25.87 38.71
C GLU A 341 -6.91 25.14 37.41
N ARG A 342 -6.66 25.75 36.23
CA ARG A 342 -6.83 25.06 34.94
C ARG A 342 -5.86 23.90 34.79
N ILE A 343 -4.61 24.10 35.18
CA ILE A 343 -3.59 23.06 35.09
C ILE A 343 -3.85 21.93 36.09
N ILE A 344 -4.30 22.25 37.31
CA ILE A 344 -4.69 21.26 38.33
C ILE A 344 -5.90 20.44 37.86
N GLU A 345 -6.92 21.09 37.30
CA GLU A 345 -8.10 20.40 36.76
C GLU A 345 -7.78 19.61 35.48
N ALA A 346 -6.86 20.10 34.64
CA ALA A 346 -6.35 19.37 33.50
C ALA A 346 -5.66 18.08 33.95
N GLU A 347 -4.79 18.15 34.96
CA GLU A 347 -4.11 16.99 35.57
C GLU A 347 -5.11 15.97 36.11
N THR A 348 -6.13 16.44 36.83
CA THR A 348 -7.20 15.57 37.35
C THR A 348 -8.01 14.92 36.21
N GLY A 349 -8.09 15.60 35.06
CA GLY A 349 -8.79 15.14 33.87
C GLY A 349 -7.96 14.26 32.93
N THR A 350 -6.64 14.19 33.08
CA THR A 350 -5.68 13.44 32.26
C THR A 350 -4.68 12.68 33.15
N ASP A 351 -3.46 12.43 32.65
CA ASP A 351 -2.31 12.01 33.44
C ASP A 351 -1.26 13.14 33.52
N LEU A 352 -0.25 12.93 34.38
CA LEU A 352 0.84 13.88 34.63
C LEU A 352 1.68 14.14 33.37
N GLU A 353 1.92 13.11 32.55
CA GLU A 353 2.71 13.25 31.31
C GLU A 353 1.99 14.13 30.28
N THR A 354 0.66 14.01 30.19
CA THR A 354 -0.19 14.82 29.31
C THR A 354 -0.23 16.27 29.75
N LYS A 355 -0.29 16.53 31.07
CA LYS A 355 -0.15 17.88 31.63
C LYS A 355 1.20 18.51 31.21
N ASP A 356 2.30 17.78 31.36
CA ASP A 356 3.63 18.29 31.02
C ASP A 356 3.77 18.60 29.53
N LYS A 357 3.17 17.77 28.67
CA LYS A 357 3.10 18.01 27.22
C LYS A 357 2.28 19.26 26.89
N ILE A 358 1.09 19.41 27.49
CA ILE A 358 0.24 20.60 27.32
C ILE A 358 0.98 21.86 27.76
N MET A 359 1.65 21.83 28.92
CA MET A 359 2.40 22.97 29.44
C MET A 359 3.61 23.32 28.57
N SER A 360 4.38 22.32 28.15
CA SER A 360 5.52 22.54 27.24
C SER A 360 5.07 23.13 25.91
N ALA A 361 3.97 22.63 25.34
CA ALA A 361 3.40 23.15 24.10
C ALA A 361 2.82 24.56 24.27
N LEU A 362 2.23 24.86 25.44
CA LEU A 362 1.70 26.17 25.76
C LEU A 362 2.82 27.21 25.85
N LEU A 363 3.89 26.92 26.60
CA LEU A 363 5.04 27.81 26.71
C LEU A 363 5.65 28.11 25.33
N ALA A 364 5.82 27.08 24.49
CA ALA A 364 6.33 27.24 23.13
C ALA A 364 5.39 28.06 22.21
N LYS A 365 4.07 27.96 22.39
CA LYS A 365 3.09 28.74 21.61
C LYS A 365 2.91 30.17 22.17
N VAL A 366 3.09 30.38 23.48
CA VAL A 366 2.96 31.68 24.15
C VAL A 366 4.01 32.68 23.65
N ASP A 367 5.22 32.23 23.35
CA ASP A 367 6.24 33.06 22.68
C ASP A 367 5.76 33.63 21.35
N ARG A 368 4.96 32.88 20.59
CA ARG A 368 4.34 33.36 19.34
C ARG A 368 3.23 34.37 19.59
N VAL A 369 2.49 34.24 20.70
CA VAL A 369 1.49 35.23 21.10
C VAL A 369 2.19 36.55 21.42
N PHE A 370 3.31 36.52 22.15
CA PHE A 370 4.12 37.72 22.44
C PHE A 370 4.78 38.34 21.21
N ALA A 371 5.06 37.55 20.17
CA ALA A 371 5.66 38.04 18.93
C ALA A 371 4.70 38.89 18.08
N LYS A 372 3.39 38.89 18.37
CA LYS A 372 2.43 39.78 17.69
C LYS A 372 2.75 41.24 18.05
N SER A 373 2.77 42.12 17.05
CA SER A 373 3.14 43.55 17.18
C SER A 373 2.29 44.37 18.16
N GLU A 374 1.18 43.81 18.63
CA GLU A 374 0.26 44.42 19.59
C GLU A 374 0.72 44.31 21.06
N PHE A 375 1.73 43.48 21.37
CA PHE A 375 2.23 43.28 22.73
C PHE A 375 3.68 43.79 22.87
N ASN A 376 3.93 44.68 23.84
CA ASN A 376 5.29 45.12 24.19
C ASN A 376 6.01 44.03 25.00
N ARG A 377 7.31 43.81 24.72
CA ARG A 377 8.22 42.95 25.48
C ARG A 377 8.13 43.10 27.00
N LYS A 378 7.92 44.32 27.52
CA LYS A 378 7.70 44.57 28.96
C LYS A 378 6.48 43.80 29.50
N MET A 379 5.37 43.81 28.75
CA MET A 379 4.14 43.11 29.15
C MET A 379 4.31 41.59 29.06
N GLY A 380 5.02 41.10 28.04
CA GLY A 380 5.39 39.68 27.95
C GLY A 380 6.20 39.22 29.17
N ASN A 381 7.22 40.00 29.56
CA ASN A 381 8.02 39.70 30.75
C ASN A 381 7.16 39.65 32.03
N TYR A 382 6.29 40.63 32.26
CA TYR A 382 5.40 40.60 33.43
C TYR A 382 4.42 39.43 33.39
N PHE A 383 3.91 39.09 32.21
CA PHE A 383 3.02 37.94 32.08
C PHE A 383 3.73 36.63 32.43
N MET A 384 4.94 36.43 31.92
CA MET A 384 5.74 35.24 32.23
C MET A 384 6.19 35.18 33.69
N GLU A 385 6.58 36.32 34.27
CA GLU A 385 7.11 36.38 35.63
C GLU A 385 6.03 36.26 36.71
N TYR A 386 4.84 36.85 36.48
CA TYR A 386 3.82 36.99 37.52
C TYR A 386 2.51 36.23 37.26
N ILE A 387 2.20 35.86 36.01
CA ILE A 387 0.90 35.26 35.65
C ILE A 387 1.05 33.80 35.23
N VAL A 388 2.02 33.48 34.36
CA VAL A 388 2.28 32.09 33.97
C VAL A 388 2.84 31.34 35.18
N PRO A 389 2.26 30.18 35.55
CA PRO A 389 2.79 29.38 36.64
C PRO A 389 4.24 29.01 36.39
N ASN A 390 5.08 29.09 37.42
CA ASN A 390 6.42 28.51 37.38
C ASN A 390 6.27 26.98 37.34
N THR A 391 6.19 26.40 36.14
CA THR A 391 6.31 24.96 35.94
C THR A 391 7.77 24.52 35.91
N SER A 392 8.65 25.27 36.58
CA SER A 392 9.97 24.78 36.96
C SER A 392 9.74 23.50 37.76
N MET A 393 9.86 22.36 37.09
CA MET A 393 10.27 21.12 37.74
C MET A 393 11.49 21.50 38.58
N THR A 394 11.31 21.69 39.88
CA THR A 394 12.36 21.40 40.84
C THR A 394 12.61 19.91 40.68
N SER A 395 13.51 19.57 39.76
CA SER A 395 14.17 18.28 39.71
C SER A 395 14.88 18.10 41.05
N GLY A 396 14.15 17.57 42.04
CA GLY A 396 14.65 17.33 43.38
C GLY A 396 13.78 17.89 44.51
N GLU A 397 12.55 17.41 44.65
CA GLU A 397 11.95 17.19 45.97
C GLU A 397 11.32 15.79 45.97
N ASN A 398 12.14 14.79 46.31
CA ASN A 398 11.64 13.59 46.97
C ASN A 398 11.30 13.99 48.41
N ILE A 399 10.04 13.84 48.81
CA ILE A 399 9.67 13.49 50.18
C ILE A 399 8.73 12.29 50.11
#